data_AF-A0A428P0K3-F1
#
_entry.id   AF-A0A428P0K3-F1
#
_cell.length_a   1.000
_cell.length_b   1.000
_cell.length_c   1.000
_cell.angle_alpha   90.00
_cell.angle_beta   90.00
_cell.angle_gamma   90.00
#
_symmetry.space_group_name_H-M   'P 1'
#
loop_
_entity.id
_entity.type
_entity.pdbx_description
1 polymer ?
#
loop_
_entity_poly.entity_id
_entity_poly.type
_entity_poly.pdbx_seq_one_letter_code
_entity_poly.pdbx_strand_id
1 'polypeptide(L)'
;MVTEVTEQDREARFEELWQRGAFNFLLAGYVDIAASPEANRSVYDIWTRKVRERITGPFKRDIMAPLEPVYPFGTKRPPLDADYYECLDMYNVEIVPLKKNPIKNVVEDSVILQYDTHRQLDVVILAAVLTALLGRMA
;
A
#
# COMPACT_ATOMS: atom_id res chain seq x y z
N MET A 1 -23.44 -11.03 -0.79
CA MET A 1 -22.54 -10.05 -1.44
C MET A 1 -22.30 -8.87 -0.51
N VAL A 2 -21.29 -8.03 -0.75
CA VAL A 2 -21.08 -6.80 0.03
C VAL A 2 -22.33 -5.91 0.03
N THR A 3 -23.03 -5.89 -1.11
CA THR A 3 -24.23 -5.09 -1.34
C THR A 3 -25.51 -5.66 -0.70
N GLU A 4 -25.45 -6.88 -0.15
CA GLU A 4 -26.60 -7.59 0.42
C GLU A 4 -26.56 -7.66 1.95
N VAL A 5 -25.53 -7.09 2.58
CA VAL A 5 -25.33 -7.12 4.03
C VAL A 5 -25.30 -5.70 4.58
N THR A 6 -25.55 -5.56 5.89
CA THR A 6 -25.42 -4.27 6.55
C THR A 6 -23.96 -3.85 6.64
N GLU A 7 -23.72 -2.54 6.79
CA GLU A 7 -22.38 -2.02 7.05
C GLU A 7 -21.75 -2.63 8.32
N GLN A 8 -22.57 -2.83 9.36
CA GLN A 8 -22.13 -3.43 10.62
C GLN A 8 -21.67 -4.88 10.43
N ASP A 9 -22.43 -5.69 9.69
CA ASP A 9 -22.05 -7.09 9.41
C ASP A 9 -20.77 -7.16 8.58
N ARG A 10 -20.62 -6.24 7.62
CA ARG A 10 -19.42 -6.12 6.81
C ARG A 10 -18.20 -5.77 7.65
N GLU A 11 -18.31 -4.77 8.52
CA GLU A 11 -17.26 -4.37 9.46
C GLU A 11 -16.86 -5.54 10.38
N ALA A 12 -17.84 -6.21 10.99
CA ALA A 12 -17.58 -7.36 11.85
C ALA A 12 -16.86 -8.51 11.11
N ARG A 13 -17.27 -8.79 9.87
CA ARG A 13 -16.62 -9.81 9.04
C ARG A 13 -15.18 -9.43 8.72
N PHE A 14 -14.93 -8.20 8.28
CA PHE A 14 -13.57 -7.80 7.93
C PHE A 14 -12.66 -7.62 9.14
N GLU A 15 -13.20 -7.30 10.32
CA GLU A 15 -12.46 -7.33 11.58
C GLU A 15 -11.95 -8.74 11.89
N GLU A 16 -12.83 -9.75 11.81
CA GLU A 16 -12.44 -11.15 12.03
C GLU A 16 -11.39 -11.62 11.01
N LEU A 17 -11.55 -11.26 9.75
CA LEU A 17 -10.59 -11.59 8.69
C LEU A 17 -9.24 -10.88 8.88
N TRP A 18 -9.25 -9.64 9.37
CA TRP A 18 -8.04 -8.89 9.71
C TRP A 18 -7.28 -9.58 10.85
N GLN A 19 -7.97 -9.98 11.91
CA GLN A 19 -7.37 -10.69 13.06
C GLN A 19 -6.80 -12.06 12.69
N ARG A 20 -7.42 -12.77 11.74
CA ARG A 20 -6.87 -14.02 11.19
C ARG A 20 -5.59 -13.84 10.40
N GLY A 21 -5.32 -12.63 9.91
CA GLY A 21 -4.12 -12.29 9.15
C GLY A 21 -3.96 -13.05 7.83
N ALA A 22 -2.75 -13.05 7.30
CA ALA A 22 -2.40 -13.64 6.00
C ALA A 22 -3.32 -13.15 4.86
N PHE A 23 -3.69 -14.04 3.93
CA PHE A 23 -4.54 -13.68 2.80
C PHE A 23 -6.05 -13.72 3.11
N ASN A 24 -6.46 -13.91 4.37
CA ASN A 24 -7.88 -14.01 4.73
C ASN A 24 -8.64 -12.72 4.40
N PHE A 25 -8.06 -11.56 4.69
CA PHE A 25 -8.65 -10.25 4.36
C PHE A 25 -8.89 -10.07 2.85
N LEU A 26 -8.02 -10.64 2.01
CA LEU A 26 -8.12 -10.55 0.56
C LEU A 26 -9.08 -11.58 -0.04
N LEU A 27 -8.98 -12.85 0.39
CA LEU A 27 -9.56 -14.00 -0.34
C LEU A 27 -10.78 -14.62 0.35
N ALA A 28 -10.99 -14.37 1.64
CA ALA A 28 -12.06 -15.00 2.42
C ALA A 28 -13.21 -14.05 2.75
N GLY A 29 -13.23 -12.87 2.13
CA GLY A 29 -14.33 -11.91 2.19
C GLY A 29 -15.53 -12.33 1.34
N TYR A 30 -16.12 -11.36 0.64
CA TYR A 30 -17.28 -11.57 -0.23
C TYR A 30 -16.85 -11.78 -1.69
N VAL A 31 -17.64 -12.55 -2.43
CA VAL A 31 -17.33 -12.97 -3.81
C VAL A 31 -17.37 -11.85 -4.85
N ASP A 32 -18.12 -10.78 -4.56
CA ASP A 32 -18.37 -9.66 -5.48
C ASP A 32 -17.31 -8.56 -5.42
N ILE A 33 -16.37 -8.61 -4.47
CA ILE A 33 -15.30 -7.61 -4.28
C ILE A 33 -14.43 -7.43 -5.53
N ALA A 34 -14.23 -8.51 -6.29
CA ALA A 34 -13.44 -8.47 -7.51
C ALA A 34 -14.22 -7.93 -8.73
N ALA A 35 -15.55 -7.89 -8.67
CA ALA A 35 -16.42 -7.58 -9.81
C ALA A 35 -17.18 -6.24 -9.65
N SER A 36 -17.38 -5.75 -8.42
CA SER A 36 -18.10 -4.51 -8.13
C SER A 36 -17.14 -3.43 -7.62
N PRO A 37 -17.02 -2.27 -8.30
CA PRO A 37 -16.23 -1.14 -7.82
C PRO A 37 -16.68 -0.62 -6.45
N GLU A 38 -17.98 -0.62 -6.19
CA GLU A 38 -18.55 -0.21 -4.91
C GLU A 38 -18.16 -1.20 -3.79
N ALA A 39 -18.29 -2.51 -4.05
CA ALA A 39 -17.88 -3.53 -3.11
C ALA A 39 -16.37 -3.42 -2.82
N ASN A 40 -15.55 -3.24 -3.86
CA ASN A 40 -14.11 -3.08 -3.73
C ASN A 40 -13.74 -1.85 -2.90
N ARG A 41 -14.41 -0.71 -3.13
CA ARG A 41 -14.21 0.53 -2.38
C ARG A 41 -14.44 0.31 -0.88
N SER A 42 -15.51 -0.39 -0.50
CA SER A 42 -15.79 -0.66 0.92
C SER A 42 -14.65 -1.42 1.62
N VAL A 43 -14.01 -2.37 0.94
CA VAL A 43 -12.88 -3.13 1.47
C VAL A 43 -11.64 -2.26 1.58
N TYR A 44 -11.41 -1.42 0.57
CA TYR A 44 -10.32 -0.45 0.57
C TYR A 44 -10.44 0.54 1.73
N ASP A 45 -11.65 1.03 2.02
CA ASP A 45 -11.89 1.98 3.10
C ASP A 45 -11.59 1.36 4.48
N ILE A 46 -11.98 0.08 4.68
CA ILE A 46 -11.66 -0.68 5.90
C ILE A 46 -10.14 -0.87 6.04
N TRP A 47 -9.46 -1.32 4.97
CA TRP A 47 -8.00 -1.45 4.96
C TRP A 47 -7.31 -0.11 5.26
N THR A 48 -7.79 0.96 4.64
CA THR A 48 -7.24 2.31 4.80
C THR A 48 -7.35 2.76 6.25
N ARG A 49 -8.51 2.57 6.90
CA ARG A 49 -8.68 2.91 8.32
C ARG A 49 -7.72 2.12 9.21
N LYS A 50 -7.63 0.80 9.01
CA LYS A 50 -6.72 -0.08 9.78
C LYS A 50 -5.25 0.28 9.63
N VAL A 51 -4.79 0.60 8.42
CA VAL A 51 -3.40 1.02 8.20
C VAL A 51 -3.13 2.41 8.76
N ARG A 52 -4.08 3.35 8.62
CA ARG A 52 -3.94 4.72 9.12
C ARG A 52 -3.87 4.80 10.65
N GLU A 53 -4.44 3.83 11.36
CA GLU A 53 -4.29 3.67 12.83
C GLU A 53 -2.85 3.32 13.25
N ARG A 54 -2.05 2.72 12.36
CA ARG A 54 -0.67 2.26 12.62
C ARG A 54 0.42 3.31 12.34
N ILE A 55 0.06 4.45 11.75
CA ILE A 55 1.01 5.50 11.33
C ILE A 55 0.63 6.83 11.96
N THR A 56 1.46 7.35 12.86
CA THR A 56 1.21 8.61 13.57
C THR A 56 1.51 9.83 12.70
N GLY A 57 2.54 9.78 11.86
CA GLY A 57 2.95 10.89 11.01
C GLY A 57 1.97 11.15 9.85
N PRO A 58 1.28 12.32 9.77
CA PRO A 58 0.25 12.56 8.77
C PRO A 58 0.78 12.49 7.33
N PHE A 59 1.99 13.00 7.08
CA PHE A 59 2.63 12.94 5.78
C PHE A 59 2.89 11.50 5.31
N LYS A 60 3.48 10.67 6.16
CA LYS A 60 3.77 9.25 5.86
C LYS A 60 2.46 8.50 5.64
N ARG A 61 1.47 8.76 6.50
CA ARG A 61 0.15 8.15 6.46
C ARG A 61 -0.58 8.41 5.14
N ASP A 62 -0.56 9.64 4.64
CA ASP A 62 -1.23 10.00 3.38
C ASP A 62 -0.53 9.43 2.14
N ILE A 63 0.76 9.10 2.24
CA ILE A 63 1.50 8.42 1.17
C ILE A 63 1.21 6.90 1.19
N MET A 64 1.26 6.29 2.37
CA MET A 64 1.19 4.83 2.52
C MET A 64 -0.23 4.28 2.48
N ALA A 65 -1.20 5.05 2.97
CA ALA A 65 -2.62 4.72 2.97
C ALA A 65 -3.42 5.97 2.55
N PRO A 66 -3.34 6.37 1.26
CA PRO A 66 -4.13 7.47 0.73
C PRO A 66 -5.64 7.18 0.88
N LEU A 67 -6.46 8.22 0.99
CA LEU A 67 -7.91 8.04 1.09
C LEU A 67 -8.53 7.62 -0.26
N GLU A 68 -7.89 7.98 -1.36
CA GLU A 68 -8.30 7.54 -2.70
C GLU A 68 -7.39 6.41 -3.20
N PRO A 69 -7.97 5.29 -3.66
CA PRO A 69 -7.21 4.13 -4.10
C PRO A 69 -6.39 4.44 -5.36
N VAL A 70 -5.10 4.09 -5.32
CA VAL A 70 -4.22 4.17 -6.50
C VAL A 70 -4.61 3.13 -7.56
N TYR A 71 -5.18 2.00 -7.13
CA TYR A 71 -5.74 0.94 -7.95
C TYR A 71 -6.76 0.14 -7.11
N PRO A 72 -7.70 -0.59 -7.72
CA PRO A 72 -8.68 -1.38 -6.97
C PRO A 72 -8.00 -2.42 -6.07
N PHE A 73 -8.46 -2.53 -4.84
CA PHE A 73 -7.88 -3.39 -3.82
C PHE A 73 -7.84 -4.85 -4.30
N GLY A 74 -6.72 -5.54 -4.08
CA GLY A 74 -6.56 -6.95 -4.42
C GLY A 74 -6.27 -7.27 -5.89
N THR A 75 -6.24 -6.28 -6.79
CA THR A 75 -5.86 -6.49 -8.21
C THR A 75 -4.37 -6.79 -8.41
N LYS A 76 -3.56 -6.57 -7.36
CA LYS A 76 -2.19 -7.04 -7.24
C LYS A 76 -2.06 -7.82 -5.94
N ARG A 77 -1.15 -8.80 -5.91
CA ARG A 77 -0.88 -9.57 -4.69
C ARG A 77 -0.34 -8.63 -3.60
N PRO A 78 -1.03 -8.47 -2.45
CA PRO A 78 -0.53 -7.65 -1.37
C PRO A 78 0.66 -8.34 -0.69
N PRO A 79 1.68 -7.57 -0.26
CA PRO A 79 2.68 -8.08 0.67
C PRO A 79 2.01 -8.38 2.01
N LEU A 80 2.54 -9.37 2.73
CA LEU A 80 2.19 -9.60 4.13
C LEU A 80 3.24 -8.88 4.98
N ASP A 81 2.79 -8.07 5.93
CA ASP A 81 3.66 -7.38 6.87
C ASP A 81 3.42 -7.85 8.31
N ALA A 82 4.46 -7.70 9.14
CA ALA A 82 4.36 -7.86 10.58
C ALA A 82 4.37 -6.48 11.26
N ASP A 83 5.35 -5.65 10.93
CA ASP A 83 5.64 -4.36 11.57
C ASP A 83 6.06 -3.28 10.55
N TYR A 84 5.72 -3.46 9.26
CA TYR A 84 6.20 -2.60 8.18
C TYR A 84 5.79 -1.13 8.39
N TYR A 85 4.55 -0.89 8.78
CA TYR A 85 4.04 0.48 8.97
C TYR A 85 4.62 1.15 10.22
N GLU A 86 4.85 0.40 11.30
CA GLU A 86 5.52 0.87 12.51
C GLU A 86 6.99 1.21 12.23
N CYS A 87 7.67 0.38 11.44
CA CYS A 87 9.02 0.66 10.96
C CYS A 87 9.08 1.94 10.14
N LEU A 88 8.09 2.13 9.25
CA LEU A 88 8.00 3.37 8.47
C LEU A 88 7.77 4.60 9.34
N ASP A 89 7.10 4.48 10.49
CA ASP A 89 6.76 5.60 11.35
C ASP A 89 7.90 6.04 12.29
N MET A 90 8.98 5.26 12.41
CA MET A 90 10.15 5.60 13.22
C MET A 90 10.78 6.96 12.84
N TYR A 91 11.38 7.63 13.83
CA TYR A 91 11.94 8.99 13.67
C TYR A 91 13.11 9.07 12.68
N ASN A 92 13.85 7.99 12.50
CA ASN A 92 15.01 7.87 11.62
C ASN A 92 14.66 7.32 10.23
N VAL A 93 13.37 7.10 9.95
CA VAL A 93 12.90 6.58 8.66
C VAL A 93 12.17 7.67 7.90
N GLU A 94 12.56 7.90 6.65
CA GLU A 94 11.96 8.89 5.76
C GLU A 94 11.34 8.21 4.53
N ILE A 95 10.17 8.70 4.13
CA ILE A 95 9.50 8.27 2.89
C ILE A 95 9.67 9.38 1.85
N VAL A 96 10.34 9.07 0.74
CA VAL A 96 10.57 10.01 -0.35
C VAL A 96 9.58 9.74 -1.49
N PRO A 97 8.61 10.64 -1.78
CA PRO A 97 7.61 10.42 -2.81
C PRO A 97 8.19 10.65 -4.23
N LEU A 98 8.75 9.60 -4.82
CA LEU A 98 9.41 9.66 -6.13
C LEU A 98 8.50 10.01 -7.31
N LYS A 99 7.16 9.91 -7.17
CA LYS A 99 6.23 10.42 -8.20
C LYS A 99 6.28 11.95 -8.33
N LYS A 100 6.61 12.66 -7.24
CA LYS A 100 6.72 14.13 -7.22
C LYS A 100 8.14 14.58 -7.52
N ASN A 101 9.13 13.83 -7.02
CA ASN A 101 10.54 14.11 -7.24
C ASN A 101 11.30 12.83 -7.64
N PRO A 102 11.27 12.44 -8.93
CA PRO A 102 11.91 11.21 -9.40
C PRO A 102 13.42 11.18 -9.19
N ILE A 103 14.01 9.98 -9.22
CA ILE A 103 15.48 9.81 -9.23
C ILE A 103 16.01 10.28 -10.59
N LYS A 104 17.01 11.17 -10.57
CA LYS A 104 17.72 11.70 -11.73
C LYS A 104 18.98 10.88 -12.02
N ASN A 105 19.81 10.64 -11.01
CA ASN A 105 21.03 9.84 -11.15
C ASN A 105 21.47 9.25 -9.80
N VAL A 106 22.29 8.20 -9.83
CA VAL A 106 23.02 7.70 -8.66
C VAL A 106 24.50 7.99 -8.88
N VAL A 107 25.13 8.63 -7.90
CA VAL A 107 26.56 8.92 -7.87
C VAL A 107 27.20 8.20 -6.68
N GLU A 108 28.52 8.28 -6.54
CA GLU A 108 29.30 7.48 -5.60
C GLU A 108 28.78 7.50 -4.16
N ASP A 109 28.41 8.67 -3.64
CA ASP A 109 27.99 8.87 -2.25
C ASP A 109 26.52 9.26 -2.09
N SER A 110 25.77 9.39 -3.20
CA SER A 110 24.47 10.05 -3.18
C SER A 110 23.50 9.53 -4.24
N VAL A 111 22.21 9.54 -3.89
CA VAL A 111 21.11 9.49 -4.86
C VAL A 111 20.62 10.90 -5.12
N ILE A 112 20.69 11.32 -6.40
CA ILE A 112 20.25 12.63 -6.86
C ILE A 112 18.83 12.50 -7.39
N LEU A 113 17.90 13.27 -6.81
CA LEU A 113 16.53 13.40 -7.31
C LEU A 113 16.45 14.57 -8.31
N GLN A 114 15.29 14.78 -8.92
CA GLN A 114 15.03 16.01 -9.68
C GLN A 114 15.14 17.26 -8.77
N TYR A 115 15.26 18.43 -9.41
CA TYR A 115 15.47 19.72 -8.74
C TYR A 115 16.72 19.77 -7.85
N ASP A 116 17.73 18.96 -8.19
CA ASP A 116 19.04 18.86 -7.50
C ASP A 116 18.90 18.67 -5.98
N THR A 117 17.96 17.80 -5.57
CA THR A 117 17.89 17.31 -4.19
C THR A 117 18.82 16.12 -4.03
N HIS A 118 19.81 16.24 -3.14
CA HIS A 118 20.82 15.21 -2.87
C HIS A 118 20.47 14.41 -1.63
N ARG A 119 20.58 13.08 -1.70
CA ARG A 119 20.44 12.16 -0.57
C ARG A 119 21.72 11.37 -0.43
N GLN A 120 22.56 11.73 0.55
CA GLN A 120 23.77 10.98 0.87
C GLN A 120 23.39 9.64 1.50
N LEU A 121 23.99 8.56 1.00
CA LEU A 121 23.68 7.20 1.40
C LEU A 121 24.95 6.36 1.34
N ASP A 122 25.26 5.63 2.43
CA ASP A 122 26.37 4.69 2.45
C ASP A 122 26.03 3.37 1.73
N VAL A 123 24.75 2.99 1.75
CA VAL A 123 24.25 1.73 1.17
C VAL A 123 22.94 1.99 0.43
N VAL A 124 22.84 1.45 -0.80
CA VAL A 124 21.63 1.49 -1.63
C VAL A 124 21.15 0.07 -1.90
N ILE A 125 19.92 -0.24 -1.48
CA ILE A 125 19.27 -1.53 -1.75
C ILE A 125 18.33 -1.37 -2.95
N LEU A 126 18.66 -2.03 -4.06
CA LEU A 126 17.81 -2.05 -5.26
C LEU A 126 16.74 -3.14 -5.15
N ALA A 127 15.62 -2.82 -4.52
CA ALA A 127 14.42 -3.66 -4.46
C ALA A 127 13.49 -3.47 -5.68
N ALA A 128 14.05 -3.12 -6.84
CA ALA A 128 13.29 -2.98 -8.08
C ALA A 128 13.03 -4.36 -8.67
N VAL A 129 11.77 -4.80 -8.65
CA VAL A 129 11.38 -6.05 -9.32
C VAL A 129 11.42 -5.85 -10.83
N LEU A 130 12.13 -6.73 -11.53
CA LEU A 130 12.10 -6.81 -12.98
C LEU A 130 10.70 -7.24 -13.42
N THR A 131 9.99 -6.37 -14.15
CA THR A 131 8.76 -6.75 -14.85
C THR A 131 9.11 -7.57 -16.10
N ALA A 132 9.57 -8.80 -15.91
CA ALA A 132 9.65 -9.80 -16.98
C ALA A 132 8.51 -10.80 -16.76
N LEU A 133 7.77 -11.13 -17.82
CA LEU A 133 6.50 -11.90 -17.93
C LEU A 133 5.27 -10.95 -17.90
N LEU A 134 4.54 -10.64 -18.99
CA LEU A 134 4.34 -11.25 -20.30
C LEU A 134 4.09 -10.13 -21.33
N GLY A 135 4.45 -10.38 -22.59
CA GLY A 135 4.42 -9.43 -23.69
C GLY A 135 3.12 -8.63 -23.82
N ARG A 136 3.25 -7.38 -24.24
CA ARG A 136 2.16 -6.67 -24.92
C ARG A 136 1.73 -7.55 -26.09
N MET A 137 0.56 -8.17 -26.02
CA MET A 137 -0.15 -8.46 -27.26
C MET A 137 -0.72 -7.12 -27.72
N ALA A 138 -0.09 -6.60 -28.78
CA ALA A 138 -0.68 -5.57 -29.62
C ALA A 138 -1.91 -6.13 -30.33
#